data_AF-A0A519HTK4-F1
#
_entry.id   AF-A0A519HTK4-F1
#
_cell.length_a   1.000
_cell.length_b   1.000
_cell.length_c   1.000
_cell.angle_alpha   90.00
_cell.angle_beta   90.00
_cell.angle_gamma   90.00
#
_symmetry.space_group_name_H-M   'P 1'
#
loop_
_entity.id
_entity.type
_entity.pdbx_description
1 polymer ?
#
loop_
_entity_poly.entity_id
_entity_poly.type
_entity_poly.pdbx_seq_one_letter_code
_entity_poly.pdbx_strand_id
1 'polypeptide(L)'
;AALATRFGASSGTVRRALDELAADHLVERRQGSGTFVATHAAPRQSFRFLRLVPDDDDSTFTRELLSCHRMRATAHIARSLNLRTSEPVIEIRRLLRRRDRPVVLDELWLPERHFDGLNAEVLEGHTGALYALFEAQFGVHMVRAEEKLRAVAATRETARLLCVAEREPLLSVERVAFTYGDRPVELRRGLYCTASDHYRNDLN
;
A
#
# COMPACT_ATOMS: atom_id res chain seq x y z
N ALA A 1 13.69 -25.13 -17.82
CA ALA A 1 13.57 -25.83 -19.11
C ALA A 1 12.47 -25.22 -19.97
N ALA A 2 11.18 -25.28 -19.58
CA ALA A 2 10.07 -24.77 -20.39
C ALA A 2 10.22 -23.30 -20.85
N LEU A 3 10.59 -22.39 -19.95
CA LEU A 3 10.82 -20.98 -20.29
C LEU A 3 12.01 -20.77 -21.25
N ALA A 4 13.09 -21.54 -21.08
CA ALA A 4 14.28 -21.47 -21.94
C ALA A 4 13.91 -21.87 -23.38
N THR A 5 13.13 -22.95 -23.53
CA THR A 5 12.59 -23.38 -24.83
C THR A 5 11.64 -22.35 -25.43
N ARG A 6 10.68 -21.84 -24.64
CA ARG A 6 9.66 -20.88 -25.11
C ARG A 6 10.27 -19.57 -25.62
N PHE A 7 11.31 -19.07 -24.95
CA PHE A 7 11.94 -17.79 -25.28
C PHE A 7 13.24 -17.93 -26.08
N GLY A 8 13.62 -19.15 -26.48
CA GLY A 8 14.88 -19.39 -27.19
C GLY A 8 16.12 -18.93 -26.42
N ALA A 9 16.08 -18.96 -25.09
CA ALA A 9 17.12 -18.43 -24.22
C ALA A 9 17.88 -19.54 -23.49
N SER A 10 19.12 -19.27 -23.07
CA SER A 10 19.87 -20.23 -22.24
C SER A 10 19.20 -20.44 -20.87
N SER A 11 19.36 -21.62 -20.27
CA SER A 11 18.85 -21.86 -18.91
C SER A 11 19.46 -20.93 -17.86
N GLY A 12 20.72 -20.50 -18.06
CA GLY A 12 21.38 -19.50 -17.21
C GLY A 12 20.73 -18.13 -17.30
N THR A 13 20.39 -17.67 -18.52
CA THR A 13 19.70 -16.40 -18.78
C THR A 13 18.33 -16.38 -18.10
N VAL A 14 17.54 -17.46 -18.27
CA VAL A 14 16.22 -17.56 -17.62
C VAL A 14 16.34 -17.58 -16.10
N ARG A 15 17.35 -18.28 -15.56
CA ARG A 15 17.57 -18.33 -14.11
C ARG A 15 17.89 -16.95 -13.55
N ARG A 16 18.79 -16.21 -14.21
CA ARG A 16 19.14 -14.85 -13.84
C ARG A 16 17.93 -13.91 -13.89
N ALA A 17 17.11 -13.99 -14.94
CA ALA A 17 15.88 -13.21 -15.03
C ALA A 17 14.90 -13.56 -13.89
N LEU A 18 14.75 -14.84 -13.54
CA LEU A 18 13.94 -15.25 -12.39
C LEU A 18 14.54 -14.83 -11.04
N ASP A 19 15.86 -14.77 -10.92
CA ASP A 19 16.54 -14.27 -9.71
C ASP A 19 16.30 -12.76 -9.56
N GLU A 20 16.37 -11.99 -10.66
CA GLU A 20 16.05 -10.56 -10.68
C GLU A 20 14.58 -10.31 -10.32
N LEU A 21 13.63 -11.05 -10.92
CA LEU A 21 12.20 -10.98 -10.56
C LEU A 21 11.94 -11.37 -9.09
N ALA A 22 12.72 -12.31 -8.54
CA ALA A 22 12.59 -12.71 -7.14
C ALA A 22 13.17 -11.65 -6.19
N ALA A 23 14.29 -11.02 -6.58
CA ALA A 23 14.87 -9.88 -5.87
C ALA A 23 13.91 -8.69 -5.83
N ASP A 24 13.16 -8.46 -6.91
CA ASP A 24 12.11 -7.44 -7.00
C ASP A 24 10.78 -7.84 -6.32
N HIS A 25 10.75 -9.00 -5.64
CA HIS A 25 9.56 -9.56 -4.99
C HIS A 25 8.34 -9.74 -5.92
N LEU A 26 8.59 -9.93 -7.22
CA LEU A 26 7.56 -10.20 -8.24
C LEU A 26 7.19 -11.68 -8.28
N VAL A 27 8.14 -12.54 -7.93
CA VAL A 27 7.96 -13.99 -7.79
C VAL A 27 8.57 -14.49 -6.50
N GLU A 28 8.03 -15.57 -5.95
CA GLU A 28 8.62 -16.29 -4.83
C GLU A 28 9.06 -17.69 -5.25
N ARG A 29 10.24 -18.10 -4.76
CA ARG A 29 10.72 -19.48 -4.90
C ARG A 29 10.25 -20.29 -3.71
N ARG A 30 9.53 -21.36 -3.97
CA ARG A 30 9.20 -22.38 -2.98
C ARG A 30 10.07 -23.60 -3.26
N GLN A 31 10.96 -23.92 -2.33
CA GLN A 31 11.85 -25.08 -2.45
C GLN A 31 11.04 -26.34 -2.74
N GLY A 32 11.41 -27.09 -3.78
CA GLY A 32 10.70 -28.30 -4.22
C GLY A 32 9.37 -28.09 -4.94
N SER A 33 8.81 -26.88 -4.93
CA SER A 33 7.49 -26.58 -5.54
C SER A 33 7.55 -25.65 -6.75
N GLY A 34 8.67 -24.96 -6.97
CA GLY A 34 8.89 -24.10 -8.15
C GLY A 34 8.88 -22.60 -7.84
N THR A 35 8.52 -21.79 -8.84
CA THR A 35 8.47 -20.32 -8.75
C THR A 35 7.04 -19.86 -8.97
N PHE A 36 6.50 -19.06 -8.06
CA PHE A 36 5.12 -18.58 -8.05
C PHE A 36 5.08 -17.07 -8.13
N VAL A 37 4.01 -16.49 -8.67
CA VAL A 37 3.79 -15.04 -8.63
C VAL A 37 3.55 -14.62 -7.18
N ALA A 38 4.18 -13.53 -6.75
CA ALA A 38 3.95 -13.00 -5.41
C ALA A 38 2.51 -12.48 -5.28
N THR A 39 1.80 -12.88 -4.22
CA THR A 39 0.39 -12.50 -3.98
C THR A 39 0.23 -11.82 -2.62
N HIS A 40 -0.69 -10.87 -2.55
CA HIS A 40 -1.05 -10.14 -1.33
C HIS A 40 -2.05 -10.89 -0.45
N ALA A 41 -2.59 -12.03 -0.91
CA ALA A 41 -3.58 -12.82 -0.17
C ALA A 41 -2.99 -13.61 1.02
N ALA A 42 -1.66 -13.66 1.15
CA ALA A 42 -1.02 -14.38 2.24
C ALA A 42 -1.24 -13.64 3.59
N PRO A 43 -1.58 -14.34 4.70
CA PRO A 43 -1.86 -13.72 6.00
C PRO A 43 -0.75 -12.79 6.52
N ARG A 44 0.51 -13.12 6.21
CA ARG A 44 1.70 -12.33 6.55
C ARG A 44 1.85 -11.01 5.78
N GLN A 45 1.02 -10.77 4.75
CA GLN A 45 1.08 -9.59 3.88
C GLN A 45 -0.10 -8.63 4.07
N SER A 46 -0.91 -8.84 5.11
CA SER A 46 -2.14 -8.07 5.36
C SER A 46 -1.93 -6.55 5.42
N PHE A 47 -0.71 -6.14 5.79
CA PHE A 47 -0.27 -4.76 5.79
C PHE A 47 1.07 -4.60 5.05
N ARG A 48 1.15 -5.08 3.80
CA ARG A 48 2.35 -4.88 2.96
C ARG A 48 2.69 -3.38 2.90
N PHE A 49 3.91 -3.04 3.28
CA PHE A 49 4.48 -1.69 3.48
C PHE A 49 4.04 -0.93 4.75
N LEU A 50 3.15 -1.43 5.61
CA LEU A 50 2.97 -0.79 6.92
C LEU A 50 4.19 -1.09 7.79
N ARG A 51 4.91 -0.03 8.15
CA ARG A 51 6.11 -0.10 9.00
C ARG A 51 5.86 0.36 10.43
N LEU A 52 4.59 0.54 10.83
CA LEU A 52 4.22 0.92 12.18
C LEU A 52 4.19 -0.33 13.07
N VAL A 53 5.14 -0.40 13.99
CA VAL A 53 5.29 -1.52 14.93
C VAL A 53 4.98 -1.01 16.33
N PRO A 54 4.09 -1.67 17.08
CA PRO A 54 3.82 -1.29 18.47
C PRO A 54 5.04 -1.53 19.36
N ASP A 55 5.12 -0.80 20.46
CA ASP A 55 6.09 -1.08 21.53
C ASP A 55 5.66 -2.29 22.39
N ASP A 56 4.38 -2.68 22.32
CA ASP A 56 3.84 -3.91 22.88
C ASP A 56 3.74 -5.03 21.83
N ASP A 57 3.26 -6.22 22.20
CA ASP A 57 3.13 -7.35 21.27
C ASP A 57 1.82 -7.35 20.43
N ASP A 58 0.95 -6.33 20.56
CA ASP A 58 -0.34 -6.32 19.87
C ASP A 58 -0.26 -5.68 18.48
N SER A 59 0.08 -6.50 17.50
CA SER A 59 0.18 -6.10 16.09
C SER A 59 -1.16 -6.00 15.34
N THR A 60 -2.31 -6.22 15.99
CA THR A 60 -3.61 -6.32 15.29
C THR A 60 -4.21 -4.94 15.03
N PHE A 61 -4.60 -4.68 13.78
CA PHE A 61 -5.37 -3.49 13.42
C PHE A 61 -6.76 -3.82 12.90
N THR A 62 -7.72 -3.00 13.26
CA THR A 62 -9.03 -2.92 12.58
C THR A 62 -9.06 -1.66 11.71
N ARG A 63 -9.96 -1.66 10.72
CA ARG A 63 -10.07 -0.60 9.71
C ARG A 63 -11.48 -0.06 9.71
N GLU A 64 -11.58 1.26 9.70
CA GLU A 64 -12.83 2.00 9.60
C GLU A 64 -12.79 2.86 8.34
N LEU A 65 -13.78 2.72 7.47
CA LEU A 65 -13.94 3.58 6.30
C LEU A 65 -14.56 4.90 6.74
N LEU A 66 -13.90 6.01 6.43
CA LEU A 66 -14.42 7.36 6.70
C LEU A 66 -15.11 7.93 5.47
N SER A 67 -14.51 7.74 4.29
CA SER A 67 -15.10 8.19 3.02
C SER A 67 -14.48 7.48 1.82
N CYS A 68 -15.24 7.34 0.75
CA CYS A 68 -14.78 6.92 -0.57
C CYS A 68 -15.52 7.74 -1.63
N HIS A 69 -14.81 8.55 -2.41
CA HIS A 69 -15.45 9.33 -3.47
C HIS A 69 -14.50 9.60 -4.64
N ARG A 70 -15.11 9.89 -5.81
CA ARG A 70 -14.39 10.27 -7.02
C ARG A 70 -14.08 11.77 -7.01
N MET A 71 -12.88 12.12 -7.41
CA MET A 71 -12.46 13.51 -7.55
C MET A 71 -11.50 13.69 -8.73
N ARG A 72 -11.13 14.94 -9.01
CA ARG A 72 -10.12 15.27 -10.01
C ARG A 72 -8.76 15.38 -9.34
N ALA A 73 -7.74 14.75 -9.91
CA ALA A 73 -6.38 14.81 -9.37
C ALA A 73 -5.91 16.26 -9.23
N THR A 74 -5.48 16.63 -8.02
CA THR A 74 -4.74 17.88 -7.79
C THR A 74 -3.36 17.81 -8.47
N ALA A 75 -2.68 18.95 -8.61
CA ALA A 75 -1.35 18.97 -9.22
C ALA A 75 -0.33 18.06 -8.49
N HIS A 76 -0.45 17.92 -7.17
CA HIS A 76 0.40 17.00 -6.39
C HIS A 76 0.08 15.54 -6.72
N ILE A 77 -1.21 15.16 -6.65
CA ILE A 77 -1.66 13.79 -6.95
C ILE A 77 -1.28 13.40 -8.38
N ALA A 78 -1.52 14.30 -9.35
CA ALA A 78 -1.22 14.03 -10.75
C ALA A 78 0.28 13.82 -11.00
N ARG A 79 1.15 14.64 -10.40
CA ARG A 79 2.60 14.45 -10.50
C ARG A 79 3.05 13.15 -9.85
N SER A 80 2.59 12.84 -8.65
CA SER A 80 2.99 11.62 -7.92
C SER A 80 2.54 10.33 -8.61
N LEU A 81 1.40 10.38 -9.31
CA LEU A 81 0.82 9.23 -10.01
C LEU A 81 1.08 9.23 -11.52
N ASN A 82 1.94 10.13 -12.04
CA ASN A 82 2.19 10.29 -13.47
C ASN A 82 0.89 10.38 -14.31
N LEU A 83 -0.08 11.14 -13.81
CA LEU A 83 -1.38 11.36 -14.45
C LEU A 83 -1.39 12.68 -15.20
N ARG A 84 -2.36 12.80 -16.11
CA ARG A 84 -2.70 14.11 -16.69
C ARG A 84 -3.36 14.98 -15.61
N THR A 85 -3.21 16.30 -15.76
CA THR A 85 -3.89 17.24 -14.85
C THR A 85 -5.39 17.00 -14.89
N SER A 86 -6.03 16.95 -13.72
CA SER A 86 -7.47 16.69 -13.58
C SER A 86 -7.94 15.33 -14.12
N GLU A 87 -7.04 14.36 -14.29
CA GLU A 87 -7.45 12.97 -14.51
C GLU A 87 -8.26 12.46 -13.30
N PRO A 88 -9.33 11.67 -13.50
CA PRO A 88 -10.13 11.14 -12.40
C PRO A 88 -9.34 10.22 -11.47
N VAL A 89 -9.55 10.40 -10.16
CA VAL A 89 -9.02 9.54 -9.11
C VAL A 89 -10.11 9.22 -8.09
N ILE A 90 -9.95 8.09 -7.41
CA ILE A 90 -10.76 7.72 -6.25
C ILE A 90 -9.96 8.10 -5.00
N GLU A 91 -10.54 8.94 -4.15
CA GLU A 91 -10.03 9.22 -2.82
C GLU A 91 -10.71 8.32 -1.80
N ILE A 92 -9.90 7.66 -0.96
CA ILE A 92 -10.37 6.84 0.15
C ILE A 92 -9.70 7.35 1.43
N ARG A 93 -10.51 7.66 2.45
CA ARG A 93 -10.04 8.04 3.80
C ARG A 93 -10.44 6.95 4.78
N ARG A 94 -9.52 6.51 5.61
CA ARG A 94 -9.71 5.43 6.59
C ARG A 94 -8.99 5.70 7.88
N LEU A 95 -9.49 5.09 8.95
CA LEU A 95 -8.84 5.04 10.24
C LEU A 95 -8.35 3.61 10.46
N LEU A 96 -7.09 3.43 10.85
CA LEU A 96 -6.65 2.18 11.45
C LEU A 96 -6.70 2.36 12.96
N ARG A 97 -7.29 1.37 13.62
CA ARG A 97 -7.35 1.29 15.08
C ARG A 97 -6.56 0.08 15.55
N ARG A 98 -5.84 0.27 16.65
CA ARG A 98 -5.29 -0.83 17.45
C ARG A 98 -6.18 -0.95 18.68
N ARG A 99 -6.84 -2.10 18.85
CA ARG A 99 -7.99 -2.25 19.76
C ARG A 99 -9.04 -1.18 19.39
N ASP A 100 -9.36 -0.27 20.30
CA ASP A 100 -10.28 0.84 20.06
C ASP A 100 -9.58 2.20 19.83
N ARG A 101 -8.25 2.24 19.90
CA ARG A 101 -7.47 3.48 19.75
C ARG A 101 -7.11 3.73 18.28
N PRO A 102 -7.50 4.87 17.68
CA PRO A 102 -7.04 5.23 16.35
C PRO A 102 -5.54 5.58 16.37
N VAL A 103 -4.78 4.96 15.48
CA VAL A 103 -3.32 5.12 15.40
C VAL A 103 -2.84 5.64 14.05
N VAL A 104 -3.63 5.47 12.99
CA VAL A 104 -3.31 5.98 11.66
C VAL A 104 -4.56 6.54 11.01
N LEU A 105 -4.47 7.79 10.53
CA LEU A 105 -5.39 8.34 9.56
C LEU A 105 -4.76 8.20 8.17
N ASP A 106 -5.37 7.35 7.34
CA ASP A 106 -4.88 7.01 6.01
C ASP A 106 -5.75 7.66 4.95
N GLU A 107 -5.11 8.36 4.02
CA GLU A 107 -5.72 8.91 2.82
C GLU A 107 -4.99 8.31 1.61
N LEU A 108 -5.73 7.76 0.65
CA LEU A 108 -5.13 7.24 -0.58
C LEU A 108 -5.90 7.70 -1.80
N TRP A 109 -5.16 7.90 -2.87
CA TRP A 109 -5.64 8.29 -4.18
C TRP A 109 -5.23 7.25 -5.20
N LEU A 110 -6.22 6.78 -5.95
CA LEU A 110 -6.08 5.72 -6.95
C LEU A 110 -6.51 6.24 -8.32
N PRO A 111 -5.74 6.03 -9.40
CA PRO A 111 -6.20 6.37 -10.76
C PRO A 111 -7.45 5.56 -11.11
N GLU A 112 -8.59 6.23 -11.34
CA GLU A 112 -9.91 5.56 -11.49
C GLU A 112 -9.89 4.50 -12.60
N ARG A 113 -9.16 4.74 -13.69
CA ARG A 113 -9.00 3.83 -14.84
C ARG A 113 -8.51 2.42 -14.49
N HIS A 114 -7.93 2.22 -13.31
CA HIS A 114 -7.43 0.92 -12.84
C HIS A 114 -8.35 0.26 -11.81
N PHE A 115 -9.37 0.97 -11.32
CA PHE A 115 -10.21 0.56 -10.20
C PHE A 115 -11.70 0.74 -10.52
N ASP A 116 -12.10 0.39 -11.74
CA ASP A 116 -13.49 0.51 -12.18
C ASP A 116 -14.41 -0.36 -11.31
N GLY A 117 -15.50 0.22 -10.82
CA GLY A 117 -16.40 -0.42 -9.86
C GLY A 117 -15.98 -0.32 -8.39
N LEU A 118 -14.80 0.21 -8.06
CA LEU A 118 -14.42 0.44 -6.65
C LEU A 118 -15.30 1.54 -6.03
N ASN A 119 -15.94 1.22 -4.92
CA ASN A 119 -16.83 2.13 -4.19
C ASN A 119 -16.82 1.81 -2.67
N ALA A 120 -17.61 2.54 -1.88
CA ALA A 120 -17.68 2.35 -0.43
C ALA A 120 -18.18 0.94 -0.05
N GLU A 121 -19.23 0.43 -0.70
CA GLU A 121 -19.81 -0.89 -0.42
C GLU A 121 -18.79 -2.02 -0.63
N VAL A 122 -18.01 -1.94 -1.72
CA VAL A 122 -16.92 -2.90 -2.01
C VAL A 122 -15.85 -2.86 -0.92
N LEU A 123 -15.51 -1.66 -0.42
CA LEU A 123 -14.50 -1.48 0.63
C LEU A 123 -14.99 -1.99 1.99
N GLU A 124 -16.25 -1.73 2.34
CA GLU A 124 -16.86 -2.17 3.60
C GLU A 124 -17.11 -3.68 3.63
N GLY A 125 -17.47 -4.27 2.49
CA GLY A 125 -17.62 -5.71 2.34
C GLY A 125 -16.30 -6.50 2.39
N HIS A 126 -15.15 -5.83 2.33
CA HIS A 126 -13.84 -6.48 2.33
C HIS A 126 -13.12 -6.37 3.68
N THR A 127 -12.98 -7.51 4.36
CA THR A 127 -12.32 -7.60 5.67
C THR A 127 -10.81 -7.83 5.60
N GLY A 128 -10.26 -8.08 4.41
CA GLY A 128 -8.85 -8.43 4.21
C GLY A 128 -7.91 -7.25 3.96
N ALA A 129 -6.67 -7.59 3.59
CA ALA A 129 -5.66 -6.65 3.11
C ALA A 129 -6.19 -5.83 1.92
N LEU A 130 -5.98 -4.52 1.90
CA LEU A 130 -6.46 -3.70 0.77
C LEU A 130 -5.78 -4.09 -0.54
N TYR A 131 -4.48 -4.41 -0.52
CA TYR A 131 -3.81 -4.83 -1.75
C TYR A 131 -4.26 -6.22 -2.22
N ALA A 132 -4.76 -7.08 -1.33
CA ALA A 132 -5.40 -8.33 -1.77
C ALA A 132 -6.71 -8.06 -2.52
N LEU A 133 -7.48 -7.04 -2.10
CA LEU A 133 -8.66 -6.59 -2.85
C LEU A 133 -8.27 -6.06 -4.23
N PHE A 134 -7.24 -5.20 -4.29
CA PHE A 134 -6.74 -4.62 -5.53
C PHE A 134 -6.27 -5.67 -6.53
N GLU A 135 -5.55 -6.67 -6.04
CA GLU A 135 -5.12 -7.81 -6.83
C GLU A 135 -6.31 -8.65 -7.31
N ALA A 136 -7.19 -9.07 -6.40
CA ALA A 136 -8.24 -10.03 -6.70
C ALA A 136 -9.35 -9.47 -7.61
N GLN A 137 -9.77 -8.22 -7.38
CA GLN A 137 -10.91 -7.63 -8.11
C GLN A 137 -10.47 -6.77 -9.31
N PHE A 138 -9.28 -6.18 -9.26
CA PHE A 138 -8.86 -5.19 -10.26
C PHE A 138 -7.59 -5.61 -11.01
N GLY A 139 -6.96 -6.73 -10.63
CA GLY A 139 -5.71 -7.21 -11.24
C GLY A 139 -4.53 -6.26 -11.01
N VAL A 140 -4.60 -5.39 -10.01
CA VAL A 140 -3.54 -4.41 -9.71
C VAL A 140 -2.64 -4.96 -8.61
N HIS A 141 -1.43 -5.35 -8.98
CA HIS A 141 -0.42 -5.85 -8.05
C HIS A 141 0.50 -4.72 -7.59
N MET A 142 0.60 -4.51 -6.27
CA MET A 142 1.54 -3.55 -5.67
C MET A 142 2.89 -4.21 -5.43
N VAL A 143 3.84 -3.95 -6.32
CA VAL A 143 5.10 -4.70 -6.33
C VAL A 143 6.21 -3.97 -5.58
N ARG A 144 6.23 -2.64 -5.69
CA ARG A 144 7.25 -1.76 -5.11
C ARG A 144 6.59 -0.54 -4.52
N ALA A 145 7.20 0.07 -3.51
CA ALA A 145 6.77 1.36 -2.99
C ALA A 145 7.97 2.23 -2.63
N GLU A 146 7.79 3.53 -2.73
CA GLU A 146 8.71 4.55 -2.21
C GLU A 146 8.00 5.35 -1.12
N GLU A 147 8.71 5.68 -0.05
CA GLU A 147 8.17 6.40 1.10
C GLU A 147 8.98 7.66 1.40
N LYS A 148 8.26 8.74 1.72
CA LYS A 148 8.81 9.99 2.24
C LYS A 148 8.23 10.23 3.62
N LEU A 149 9.11 10.36 4.60
CA LEU A 149 8.76 10.52 6.01
C LEU A 149 9.08 11.93 6.47
N ARG A 150 8.21 12.52 7.29
CA ARG A 150 8.49 13.77 8.01
C ARG A 150 7.64 13.89 9.26
N ALA A 151 8.12 14.64 10.25
CA ALA A 151 7.31 15.05 11.38
C ALA A 151 6.33 16.17 10.95
N VAL A 152 5.09 16.08 11.41
CA VAL A 152 4.07 17.13 11.24
C VAL A 152 3.31 17.32 12.55
N ALA A 153 2.73 18.50 12.75
CA ALA A 153 1.85 18.75 13.88
C ALA A 153 0.39 18.41 13.49
N ALA A 154 -0.33 17.73 14.37
CA ALA A 154 -1.74 17.40 14.14
C ALA A 154 -2.56 18.68 13.92
N THR A 155 -3.31 18.73 12.81
CA THR A 155 -4.33 19.76 12.60
C THR A 155 -5.51 19.51 13.54
N ARG A 156 -6.39 20.50 13.70
CA ARG A 156 -7.63 20.34 14.48
C ARG A 156 -8.50 19.17 14.01
N GLU A 157 -8.63 18.97 12.70
CA GLU A 157 -9.41 17.84 12.14
C GLU A 157 -8.71 16.51 12.44
N THR A 158 -7.41 16.43 12.14
CA THR A 158 -6.60 15.22 12.38
C THR A 158 -6.60 14.84 13.86
N ALA A 159 -6.44 15.80 14.75
CA ALA A 159 -6.42 15.60 16.20
C ALA A 159 -7.73 15.00 16.71
N ARG A 160 -8.87 15.47 16.20
CA ARG A 160 -10.18 14.89 16.51
C ARG A 160 -10.33 13.46 16.03
N LEU A 161 -9.93 13.18 14.78
CA LEU A 161 -10.03 11.82 14.21
C LEU A 161 -9.10 10.81 14.90
N LEU A 162 -7.90 11.25 15.29
CA LEU A 162 -6.91 10.42 15.99
C LEU A 162 -7.06 10.45 17.51
N CYS A 163 -8.02 11.18 18.07
CA CYS A 163 -8.19 11.35 19.52
C CYS A 163 -6.90 11.80 20.24
N VAL A 164 -6.17 12.74 19.64
CA VAL A 164 -4.95 13.34 20.20
C VAL A 164 -5.12 14.84 20.41
N ALA A 165 -4.15 15.48 21.08
CA ALA A 165 -4.14 16.93 21.21
C ALA A 165 -3.92 17.64 19.86
N GLU A 166 -4.45 18.86 19.71
CA GLU A 166 -4.04 19.72 18.61
C GLU A 166 -2.53 19.94 18.68
N ARG A 167 -1.86 19.92 17.52
CA ARG A 167 -0.40 20.01 17.38
C ARG A 167 0.40 18.83 17.93
N GLU A 168 -0.24 17.73 18.36
CA GLU A 168 0.46 16.47 18.68
C GLU A 168 1.43 16.12 17.53
N PRO A 169 2.70 15.77 17.81
CA PRO A 169 3.63 15.34 16.79
C PRO A 169 3.16 14.02 16.17
N LEU A 170 2.99 14.03 14.85
CA LEU A 170 2.64 12.86 14.06
C LEU A 170 3.75 12.57 13.06
N LEU A 171 3.93 11.29 12.74
CA LEU A 171 4.74 10.89 11.59
C LEU A 171 3.86 10.90 10.34
N SER A 172 4.18 11.77 9.39
CA SER A 172 3.60 11.77 8.05
C SER A 172 4.39 10.83 7.16
N VAL A 173 3.75 9.79 6.65
CA VAL A 173 4.30 8.85 5.68
C VAL A 173 3.57 9.02 4.35
N GLU A 174 4.23 9.62 3.36
CA GLU A 174 3.73 9.69 1.99
C GLU A 174 4.35 8.57 1.17
N ARG A 175 3.51 7.70 0.59
CA ARG A 175 3.92 6.51 -0.14
C ARG A 175 3.39 6.56 -1.56
N VAL A 176 4.24 6.27 -2.54
CA VAL A 176 3.82 5.94 -3.91
C VAL A 176 4.05 4.45 -4.11
N ALA A 177 2.99 3.71 -4.41
CA ALA A 177 3.07 2.30 -4.76
C ALA A 177 2.99 2.10 -6.27
N PHE A 178 3.80 1.17 -6.75
CA PHE A 178 4.00 0.88 -8.16
C PHE A 178 3.53 -0.53 -8.48
N THR A 179 2.95 -0.69 -9.66
CA THR A 179 2.70 -1.98 -10.29
C THR A 179 3.79 -2.31 -11.30
N TYR A 180 3.64 -3.43 -12.03
CA TYR A 180 4.59 -3.86 -13.05
C TYR A 180 4.97 -2.75 -14.03
N GLY A 181 6.27 -2.68 -14.33
CA GLY A 181 6.87 -1.67 -15.21
C GLY A 181 7.00 -0.28 -14.56
N ASP A 182 7.19 -0.22 -13.24
CA ASP A 182 7.36 1.03 -12.47
C ASP A 182 6.23 2.05 -12.68
N ARG A 183 5.01 1.56 -12.88
CA ARG A 183 3.84 2.42 -13.06
C ARG A 183 3.21 2.75 -11.71
N PRO A 184 3.14 4.02 -11.29
CA PRO A 184 2.51 4.38 -10.03
C PRO A 184 0.98 4.19 -10.12
N VAL A 185 0.42 3.55 -9.10
CA VAL A 185 -1.01 3.16 -9.06
C VAL A 185 -1.69 3.47 -7.72
N GLU A 186 -0.93 3.86 -6.70
CA GLU A 186 -1.46 4.39 -5.45
C GLU A 186 -0.54 5.52 -4.96
N LEU A 187 -1.13 6.66 -4.61
CA LEU A 187 -0.52 7.62 -3.69
C LEU A 187 -1.23 7.47 -2.37
N ARG A 188 -0.50 7.32 -1.28
CA ARG A 188 -1.03 7.23 0.07
C ARG A 188 -0.34 8.23 0.96
N ARG A 189 -1.10 8.90 1.81
CA ARG A 189 -0.61 9.70 2.92
C ARG A 189 -1.19 9.17 4.21
N GLY A 190 -0.32 8.68 5.07
CA GLY A 190 -0.66 8.24 6.41
C GLY A 190 -0.16 9.23 7.46
N LEU A 191 -1.01 9.59 8.41
CA LEU A 191 -0.63 10.36 9.60
C LEU A 191 -0.67 9.43 10.81
N TYR A 192 0.51 9.10 11.34
CA TYR A 192 0.68 8.05 12.34
C TYR A 192 0.88 8.70 13.71
N CYS A 193 0.06 8.31 14.69
CA CYS A 193 0.32 8.57 16.09
C CYS A 193 1.36 7.57 16.58
N THR A 194 2.57 8.05 16.91
CA THR A 194 3.71 7.21 17.30
C THR A 194 3.98 7.28 18.81
N ALA A 195 2.96 7.55 19.62
CA ALA A 195 3.10 7.67 21.07
C ALA A 195 3.34 6.33 21.78
N SER A 196 3.05 5.20 21.14
CA SER A 196 3.29 3.84 21.66
C SER A 196 3.68 2.87 20.53
N ASP A 197 4.20 3.44 19.45
CA ASP A 197 4.47 2.76 18.20
C ASP A 197 5.69 3.44 17.54
N HIS A 198 6.51 2.67 16.85
CA HIS A 198 7.65 3.18 16.10
C HIS A 198 7.57 2.79 14.62
N TYR A 199 8.16 3.63 13.77
CA TYR A 199 8.42 3.26 12.39
C TYR A 199 9.65 2.36 12.35
N ARG A 200 9.47 1.10 11.99
CA ARG A 200 10.57 0.13 11.90
C ARG A 200 11.08 0.01 10.47
N ASN A 201 12.35 0.32 10.28
CA ASN A 201 13.08 0.09 9.04
C ASN A 201 14.30 -0.80 9.32
N ASP A 202 14.30 -2.02 8.82
CA ASP A 202 15.46 -2.90 8.89
C ASP A 202 16.37 -2.56 7.71
N LEU A 203 17.58 -2.06 7.99
CA LEU A 203 18.60 -1.73 6.99
C LEU A 203 19.59 -2.91 6.90
N ASN A 204 19.88 -3.36 5.68
CA ASN A 204 20.92 -4.35 5.40
C ASN A 204 22.14 -3.67 4.77
#